data_AF-A0A5N7CUR3-F1
#
_entry.id   AF-A0A5N7CUR3-F1
#
_cell.length_a   1.000
_cell.length_b   1.000
_cell.length_c   1.000
_cell.angle_alpha   90.00
_cell.angle_beta   90.00
_cell.angle_gamma   90.00
#
_symmetry.space_group_name_H-M   'P 1'
#
loop_
_entity.id
_entity.type
_entity.pdbx_description
1 polymer ?
#
loop_
_entity_poly.entity_id
_entity_poly.type
_entity_poly.pdbx_seq_one_letter_code
_entity_poly.pdbx_strand_id
1 'polypeptide(L)'
;MHFDRYTCGILSVKDGAHENPWRTLIWPLAKDTPALYHAIFSLSAFHCSKKNPSLKVYGMEHMHRSIACMVQDIQNMRADAALATSLALAFADTWDRDTRSCIQHLRGAKALVSQVAGPGLQAGLCAADLDRIRFLYNTWLYMDVIARLTSLEESGDQKIDLSILQLPKKAVHEIDPLMGCATTLFPLIDRVAQLIQRVRKTNSNSISLVSEAIELKRRVEQWEPHDWFEPPEDPTSEVQHSIQIAHAYRWATILYLHQAVPEMPFEPASELAKRVLLLLATVPPSSRTTIIQMFPLLAAGCETDQEEDRQWVLSRWKSIQTRLMLGSSDRCIDVVHEVWMRRDQFEAEKQRRQFRWAGRSNSLNDREPVERDGLPYGNVAPGNISNAFMFAKESYGRPAAEDRVISSRGTGNPRRSSAVSPLENIEFEKTVRGKLHWVSVMQEWDWEVFLG
;
A
#
# COMPACT_ATOMS: atom_id res chain seq x y z
N MET A 1 8.56 32.26 14.69
CA MET A 1 8.79 32.73 13.30
C MET A 1 8.99 31.58 12.32
N HIS A 2 10.05 30.75 12.38
CA HIS A 2 10.23 29.69 11.36
C HIS A 2 9.06 28.70 11.29
N PHE A 3 8.56 28.24 12.45
CA PHE A 3 7.39 27.35 12.51
C PHE A 3 6.19 27.87 11.71
N ASP A 4 5.74 29.06 12.10
CA ASP A 4 4.61 29.82 11.56
C ASP A 4 4.74 30.15 10.07
N ARG A 5 5.94 30.44 9.56
CA ARG A 5 6.14 30.81 8.15
C ARG A 5 6.42 29.65 7.19
N TYR A 6 6.87 28.49 7.69
CA TYR A 6 7.36 27.41 6.83
C TYR A 6 6.96 26.01 7.32
N THR A 7 7.13 25.71 8.61
CA THR A 7 6.94 24.33 9.12
C THR A 7 5.47 23.93 9.22
N CYS A 8 4.58 24.81 9.68
CA CYS A 8 3.14 24.50 9.65
C CYS A 8 2.58 24.42 8.23
N GLY A 9 3.20 25.09 7.26
CA GLY A 9 2.82 25.06 5.84
C GLY A 9 3.19 23.77 5.09
N ILE A 10 3.89 22.83 5.74
CA ILE A 10 4.08 21.44 5.29
C ILE A 10 3.30 20.42 6.13
N LEU A 11 2.57 20.86 7.16
CA LEU A 11 1.75 20.05 8.06
C LEU A 11 0.24 20.24 7.82
N SER A 12 -0.14 20.96 6.76
CA SER A 12 -1.54 21.24 6.38
C SER A 12 -1.66 21.54 4.89
N VAL A 13 -2.68 20.99 4.22
CA VAL A 13 -3.06 21.38 2.86
C VAL A 13 -3.75 22.74 2.79
N LYS A 14 -4.28 23.24 3.92
CA LYS A 14 -4.78 24.61 4.10
C LYS A 14 -3.72 25.44 4.82
N ASP A 15 -3.05 26.36 4.13
CA ASP A 15 -2.01 27.22 4.72
C ASP A 15 -2.37 28.72 4.73
N GLY A 16 -3.66 29.04 4.59
CA GLY A 16 -4.19 30.39 4.80
C GLY A 16 -3.80 31.00 6.15
N ALA A 17 -3.87 32.33 6.22
CA ALA A 17 -3.48 33.09 7.41
C ALA A 17 -4.34 32.71 8.63
N HIS A 18 -5.62 32.41 8.39
CA HIS A 18 -6.57 32.01 9.43
C HIS A 18 -6.96 30.53 9.38
N GLU A 19 -6.55 29.81 8.33
CA GLU A 19 -6.97 28.43 8.09
C GLU A 19 -6.09 27.35 8.71
N ASN A 20 -4.78 27.58 8.82
CA ASN A 20 -3.87 26.51 9.23
C ASN A 20 -3.99 26.25 10.73
N PRO A 21 -4.53 25.11 11.20
CA PRO A 21 -4.80 24.89 12.62
C PRO A 21 -3.52 24.76 13.45
N TRP A 22 -2.38 24.39 12.84
CA TRP A 22 -1.08 24.47 13.52
C TRP A 22 -0.70 25.92 13.86
N ARG A 23 -1.11 26.89 13.03
CA ARG A 23 -0.90 28.34 13.23
C ARG A 23 -1.96 28.95 14.17
N THR A 24 -3.23 28.56 14.03
CA THR A 24 -4.35 29.21 14.73
C THR A 24 -4.82 28.51 16.01
N LEU A 25 -4.62 27.20 16.15
CA LEU A 25 -5.08 26.41 17.30
C LEU A 25 -3.92 25.86 18.15
N ILE A 26 -2.86 25.34 17.51
CA ILE A 26 -1.76 24.66 18.22
C ILE A 26 -0.65 25.63 18.65
N TRP A 27 -0.20 26.53 17.77
CA TRP A 27 0.84 27.52 18.10
C TRP A 27 0.46 28.48 19.25
N PRO A 28 -0.80 28.92 19.41
CA PRO A 28 -1.21 29.67 20.61
C PRO A 28 -1.14 28.82 21.88
N LEU A 29 -1.62 27.57 21.84
CA LEU A 29 -1.61 26.64 22.99
C LEU A 29 -0.19 26.32 23.48
N ALA A 30 0.80 26.38 22.59
CA ALA A 30 2.21 26.19 22.94
C ALA A 30 2.77 27.27 23.87
N LYS A 31 2.16 28.45 23.98
CA LYS A 31 2.61 29.51 24.90
C LYS A 31 2.52 29.08 26.37
N ASP A 32 1.42 28.41 26.70
CA ASP A 32 1.07 28.02 28.07
C ASP A 32 1.41 26.54 28.35
N THR A 33 1.96 25.83 27.37
CA THR A 33 2.26 24.39 27.42
C THR A 33 3.75 24.13 27.10
N PRO A 34 4.65 24.08 28.10
CA PRO A 34 6.10 23.94 27.89
C PRO A 34 6.53 22.70 27.08
N ALA A 35 5.81 21.59 27.23
CA ALA A 35 6.07 20.38 26.44
C ALA A 35 5.77 20.60 24.95
N LEU A 36 4.59 21.15 24.62
CA LEU A 36 4.19 21.48 23.25
C LEU A 36 5.12 22.53 22.62
N TYR A 37 5.54 23.55 23.39
CA TYR A 37 6.55 24.51 22.97
C TYR A 37 7.83 23.81 22.50
N HIS A 38 8.34 22.87 23.29
CA HIS A 38 9.53 22.11 22.94
C HIS A 38 9.29 21.15 21.75
N ALA A 39 8.13 20.49 21.64
CA ALA A 39 7.80 19.69 20.45
C ALA A 39 7.79 20.52 19.15
N ILE A 40 7.20 21.72 19.18
CA ILE A 40 7.17 22.65 18.03
C ILE A 40 8.56 23.17 17.65
N PHE A 41 9.43 23.38 18.64
CA PHE A 41 10.83 23.73 18.39
C PHE A 41 11.62 22.55 17.80
N SER A 42 11.35 21.32 18.25
CA SER A 42 11.90 20.09 17.66
C SER A 42 11.53 19.95 16.19
N LEU A 43 10.24 20.05 15.84
CA LEU A 43 9.74 20.09 14.46
C LEU A 43 10.47 21.15 13.62
N SER A 44 10.56 22.37 14.14
CA SER A 44 11.18 23.49 13.44
C SER A 44 12.67 23.28 13.18
N ALA A 45 13.38 22.67 14.12
CA ALA A 45 14.80 22.37 14.01
C ALA A 45 15.07 21.22 13.01
N PHE A 46 14.27 20.15 13.04
CA PHE A 46 14.38 19.06 12.07
C PHE A 46 14.03 19.48 10.64
N HIS A 47 12.95 20.25 10.43
CA HIS A 47 12.63 20.82 9.11
C HIS A 47 13.76 21.72 8.58
N CYS A 48 14.41 22.51 9.43
CA CYS A 48 15.59 23.29 9.05
C CYS A 48 16.85 22.44 8.81
N SER A 49 16.95 21.23 9.35
CA SER A 49 18.20 20.45 9.37
C SER A 49 18.71 20.08 7.97
N LYS A 50 17.82 19.86 6.99
CA LYS A 50 18.20 19.60 5.58
C LYS A 50 18.84 20.81 4.89
N LYS A 51 18.72 22.02 5.46
CA LYS A 51 19.43 23.25 5.04
C LYS A 51 20.62 23.59 5.94
N ASN A 52 20.54 23.29 7.24
CA ASN A 52 21.61 23.51 8.20
C ASN A 52 21.70 22.31 9.17
N PRO A 53 22.55 21.31 8.90
CA PRO A 53 22.63 20.07 9.68
C PRO A 53 22.92 20.26 11.17
N SER A 54 23.56 21.37 11.58
CA SER A 54 23.81 21.66 13.00
C SER A 54 22.53 21.77 13.84
N LEU A 55 21.40 22.09 13.21
CA LEU A 55 20.10 22.20 13.88
C LEU A 55 19.51 20.84 14.30
N LYS A 56 19.99 19.71 13.76
CA LYS A 56 19.56 18.37 14.22
C LYS A 56 19.80 18.19 15.73
N VAL A 57 20.93 18.67 16.26
CA VAL A 57 21.27 18.56 17.69
C VAL A 57 20.26 19.32 18.56
N TYR A 58 19.88 20.53 18.14
CA TYR A 58 18.85 21.33 18.82
C TYR A 58 17.46 20.71 18.70
N GLY A 59 17.16 20.02 17.61
CA GLY A 59 15.95 19.21 17.44
C GLY A 59 15.87 18.10 18.49
N MET A 60 16.89 17.25 18.58
CA MET A 60 16.97 16.18 19.59
C MET A 60 16.86 16.71 21.03
N GLU A 61 17.57 17.80 21.35
CA GLU A 61 17.52 18.43 22.67
C GLU A 61 16.12 18.94 23.02
N HIS A 62 15.41 19.56 22.07
CA HIS A 62 14.02 19.96 22.27
C HIS A 62 13.06 18.77 22.34
N MET A 63 13.30 17.69 21.59
CA MET A 63 12.53 16.44 21.68
C MET A 63 12.62 15.84 23.09
N HIS A 64 13.83 15.70 23.64
CA HIS A 64 14.05 15.18 24.99
C HIS A 64 13.41 16.07 26.06
N ARG A 65 13.53 17.41 25.95
CA ARG A 65 12.88 18.33 26.90
C ARG A 65 11.36 18.25 26.83
N SER A 66 10.77 18.13 25.64
CA SER A 66 9.32 17.93 25.47
C SER A 66 8.85 16.67 26.20
N ILE A 67 9.52 15.54 25.97
CA ILE A 67 9.22 14.26 26.64
C ILE A 67 9.39 14.37 28.16
N ALA A 68 10.45 15.03 28.65
CA ALA A 68 10.65 15.26 30.08
C ALA A 68 9.53 16.10 30.70
N CYS A 69 9.11 17.19 30.05
CA CYS A 69 7.98 18.01 30.50
C CYS A 69 6.65 17.22 30.48
N MET A 70 6.40 16.40 29.45
CA MET A 70 5.23 15.50 29.44
C MET A 70 5.26 14.55 30.65
N VAL A 71 6.35 13.83 30.88
CA VAL A 71 6.45 12.84 31.96
C VAL A 71 6.31 13.47 33.35
N GLN A 72 6.81 14.71 33.53
CA GLN A 72 6.72 15.42 34.81
C GLN A 72 5.30 15.89 35.15
N ASP A 73 4.47 16.24 34.15
CA ASP A 73 3.16 16.88 34.36
C ASP A 73 1.95 16.08 33.82
N ILE A 74 2.15 14.83 33.37
CA ILE A 74 1.12 14.03 32.66
C ILE A 74 -0.21 13.85 33.40
N GLN A 75 -0.25 14.07 34.73
CA GLN A 75 -1.46 13.98 35.55
C GLN A 75 -2.27 15.29 35.63
N ASN A 76 -1.64 16.45 35.38
CA ASN A 76 -2.30 17.77 35.41
C ASN A 76 -2.43 18.38 34.02
N MET A 77 -1.58 17.96 33.08
CA MET A 77 -1.54 18.43 31.70
C MET A 77 -2.89 18.23 31.00
N ARG A 78 -3.45 19.31 30.44
CA ARG A 78 -4.74 19.27 29.72
C ARG A 78 -4.67 18.27 28.56
N ALA A 79 -5.62 17.34 28.47
CA ALA A 79 -5.50 16.15 27.62
C ALA A 79 -5.35 16.45 26.11
N ASP A 80 -5.93 17.54 25.62
CA ASP A 80 -5.75 18.02 24.23
C ASP A 80 -4.36 18.63 23.99
N ALA A 81 -3.76 19.28 25.00
CA ALA A 81 -2.39 19.77 24.96
C ALA A 81 -1.38 18.62 25.02
N ALA A 82 -1.66 17.58 25.81
CA ALA A 82 -0.91 16.32 25.81
C ALA A 82 -1.00 15.61 24.45
N LEU A 83 -2.19 15.57 23.84
CA LEU A 83 -2.42 15.01 22.50
C LEU A 83 -1.69 15.82 21.42
N ALA A 84 -1.81 17.15 21.44
CA ALA A 84 -1.07 18.04 20.54
C ALA A 84 0.45 17.86 20.65
N THR A 85 0.97 17.68 21.87
CA THR A 85 2.40 17.41 22.10
C THR A 85 2.80 16.05 21.56
N SER A 86 1.98 15.02 21.79
CA SER A 86 2.21 13.65 21.29
C SER A 86 2.25 13.60 19.77
N LEU A 87 1.34 14.31 19.09
CA LEU A 87 1.30 14.38 17.63
C LEU A 87 2.43 15.24 17.05
N ALA A 88 2.78 16.36 17.69
CA ALA A 88 3.94 17.16 17.30
C ALA A 88 5.27 16.39 17.46
N LEU A 89 5.38 15.53 18.49
CA LEU A 89 6.50 14.60 18.65
C LEU A 89 6.48 13.48 17.60
N ALA A 90 5.31 12.91 17.28
CA ALA A 90 5.18 11.89 16.24
C ALA A 90 5.63 12.42 14.85
N PHE A 91 5.27 13.65 14.48
CA PHE A 91 5.81 14.30 13.29
C PHE A 91 7.31 14.63 13.40
N ALA A 92 7.81 15.01 14.59
CA ALA A 92 9.23 15.30 14.76
C ALA A 92 10.11 14.05 14.56
N ASP A 93 9.67 12.91 15.07
CA ASP A 93 10.36 11.61 14.98
C ASP A 93 10.40 11.05 13.54
N THR A 94 9.42 11.36 12.68
CA THR A 94 9.40 10.93 11.26
C THR A 94 10.24 11.82 10.35
N TRP A 95 10.68 12.98 10.83
CA TRP A 95 11.41 13.98 10.06
C TRP A 95 12.92 13.79 10.10
N ASP A 96 13.44 13.19 11.18
CA ASP A 96 14.81 12.70 11.23
C ASP A 96 14.92 11.26 10.66
N ARG A 97 16.14 10.87 10.26
CA ARG A 97 16.44 9.57 9.65
C ARG A 97 16.79 8.47 10.65
N ASP A 98 17.20 8.83 11.86
CA ASP A 98 17.83 7.90 12.82
C ASP A 98 16.90 7.57 14.01
N THR A 99 15.83 8.35 14.18
CA THR A 99 14.73 8.10 15.11
C THR A 99 13.73 7.07 14.57
N ARG A 100 13.07 6.37 15.51
CA ARG A 100 12.14 5.24 15.24
C ARG A 100 11.05 5.11 16.33
N SER A 101 10.67 6.20 17.01
CA SER A 101 9.73 6.17 18.15
C SER A 101 8.32 6.68 17.82
N CYS A 102 8.05 7.11 16.58
CA CYS A 102 6.75 7.62 16.13
C CYS A 102 5.59 6.69 16.48
N ILE A 103 5.71 5.38 16.27
CA ILE A 103 4.66 4.39 16.63
C ILE A 103 4.36 4.43 18.14
N GLN A 104 5.37 4.68 18.98
CA GLN A 104 5.19 4.83 20.44
C GLN A 104 4.48 6.15 20.78
N HIS A 105 4.83 7.26 20.11
CA HIS A 105 4.12 8.53 20.25
C HIS A 105 2.65 8.44 19.79
N LEU A 106 2.35 7.73 18.69
CA LEU A 106 0.99 7.49 18.21
C LEU A 106 0.18 6.54 19.12
N ARG A 107 0.84 5.55 19.72
CA ARG A 107 0.25 4.68 20.76
C ARG A 107 -0.11 5.48 22.02
N GLY A 108 0.74 6.42 22.43
CA GLY A 108 0.44 7.39 23.49
C GLY A 108 -0.73 8.32 23.12
N ALA A 109 -0.72 8.88 21.91
CA ALA A 109 -1.79 9.71 21.39
C ALA A 109 -3.15 8.99 21.37
N LYS A 110 -3.22 7.70 20.98
CA LYS A 110 -4.46 6.89 20.98
C LYS A 110 -5.12 6.81 22.36
N ALA A 111 -4.33 6.68 23.43
CA ALA A 111 -4.82 6.68 24.81
C ALA A 111 -5.36 8.05 25.25
N LEU A 112 -4.77 9.15 24.73
CA LEU A 112 -5.22 10.52 25.00
C LEU A 112 -6.46 10.90 24.19
N VAL A 113 -6.57 10.47 22.92
CA VAL A 113 -7.78 10.67 22.10
C VAL A 113 -9.02 10.11 22.80
N SER A 114 -8.92 8.91 23.39
CA SER A 114 -10.02 8.30 24.15
C SER A 114 -10.46 9.10 25.38
N GLN A 115 -9.58 9.93 25.95
CA GLN A 115 -9.91 10.83 27.07
C GLN A 115 -10.52 12.14 26.56
N VAL A 116 -9.97 12.69 25.48
CA VAL A 116 -10.41 13.95 24.86
C VAL A 116 -11.77 13.82 24.17
N ALA A 117 -12.06 12.66 23.56
CA ALA A 117 -13.33 12.35 22.91
C ALA A 117 -14.42 11.85 23.88
N GLY A 118 -14.11 11.69 25.17
CA GLY A 118 -15.01 11.11 26.17
C GLY A 118 -16.25 11.99 26.43
N PRO A 119 -17.47 11.40 26.59
CA PRO A 119 -18.70 12.17 26.81
C PRO A 119 -18.66 13.14 28.00
N GLY A 120 -17.87 12.83 29.03
CA GLY A 120 -17.75 13.67 30.23
C GLY A 120 -17.10 15.04 30.01
N LEU A 121 -16.39 15.26 28.89
CA LEU A 121 -15.72 16.53 28.60
C LEU A 121 -16.64 17.59 27.96
N GLN A 122 -17.85 17.22 27.51
CA GLN A 122 -18.69 18.06 26.65
C GLN A 122 -19.36 19.24 27.39
N ALA A 123 -19.44 19.19 28.72
CA ALA A 123 -20.12 20.20 29.53
C ALA A 123 -19.25 21.46 29.76
N GLY A 124 -19.19 22.35 28.75
CA GLY A 124 -18.63 23.70 28.89
C GLY A 124 -17.51 24.10 27.91
N LEU A 125 -17.18 23.25 26.92
CA LEU A 125 -16.21 23.58 25.88
C LEU A 125 -16.70 24.71 24.96
N CYS A 126 -15.80 25.59 24.52
CA CYS A 126 -16.13 26.58 23.48
C CYS A 126 -15.93 25.99 22.07
N ALA A 127 -16.44 26.67 21.03
CA ALA A 127 -16.31 26.22 19.65
C ALA A 127 -14.84 25.94 19.25
N ALA A 128 -13.93 26.87 19.57
CA ALA A 128 -12.49 26.73 19.28
C ALA A 128 -11.80 25.59 20.05
N ASP A 129 -12.41 25.06 21.12
CA ASP A 129 -11.96 23.82 21.76
C ASP A 129 -12.44 22.59 20.98
N LEU A 130 -13.70 22.56 20.56
CA LEU A 130 -14.26 21.48 19.74
C LEU A 130 -13.57 21.38 18.39
N ASP A 131 -13.23 22.51 17.75
CA ASP A 131 -12.54 22.55 16.46
C ASP A 131 -11.08 22.08 16.61
N ARG A 132 -10.41 22.45 17.70
CA ARG A 132 -9.07 21.95 18.04
C ARG A 132 -9.08 20.45 18.36
N ILE A 133 -10.10 19.96 19.05
CA ILE A 133 -10.29 18.53 19.33
C ILE A 133 -10.55 17.75 18.04
N ARG A 134 -11.43 18.25 17.14
CA ARG A 134 -11.69 17.67 15.82
C ARG A 134 -10.41 17.60 14.99
N PHE A 135 -9.65 18.68 14.93
CA PHE A 135 -8.37 18.74 14.24
C PHE A 135 -7.34 17.75 14.80
N LEU A 136 -7.19 17.67 16.13
CA LEU A 136 -6.26 16.74 16.78
C LEU A 136 -6.67 15.28 16.59
N TYR A 137 -7.97 14.97 16.64
CA TYR A 137 -8.47 13.64 16.29
C TYR A 137 -8.17 13.31 14.82
N ASN A 138 -8.50 14.21 13.88
CA ASN A 138 -8.30 13.97 12.44
C ASN A 138 -6.82 13.78 12.11
N THR A 139 -5.95 14.58 12.73
CA THR A 139 -4.49 14.42 12.67
C THR A 139 -4.07 13.05 13.21
N TRP A 140 -4.54 12.65 14.38
CA TRP A 140 -4.26 11.33 14.92
C TRP A 140 -4.75 10.20 14.00
N LEU A 141 -5.97 10.29 13.45
CA LEU A 141 -6.53 9.28 12.54
C LEU A 141 -5.68 9.14 11.27
N TYR A 142 -5.29 10.27 10.65
CA TYR A 142 -4.37 10.28 9.52
C TYR A 142 -3.06 9.55 9.88
N MET A 143 -2.46 9.89 11.02
CA MET A 143 -1.21 9.29 11.48
C MET A 143 -1.33 7.78 11.80
N ASP A 144 -2.40 7.38 12.50
CA ASP A 144 -2.62 6.00 12.95
C ASP A 144 -2.96 5.07 11.76
N VAL A 145 -3.64 5.59 10.73
CA VAL A 145 -3.93 4.86 9.46
C VAL A 145 -2.70 4.77 8.56
N ILE A 146 -2.01 5.88 8.30
CA ILE A 146 -0.86 5.89 7.39
C ILE A 146 0.32 5.07 7.96
N ALA A 147 0.48 5.02 9.29
CA ALA A 147 1.42 4.09 9.94
C ALA A 147 1.02 2.60 9.79
N ARG A 148 -0.29 2.29 9.87
CA ARG A 148 -0.79 0.90 9.66
C ARG A 148 -0.63 0.39 8.23
N LEU A 149 -0.53 1.27 7.25
CA LEU A 149 -0.30 0.86 5.86
C LEU A 149 1.11 0.28 5.66
N THR A 150 2.10 0.64 6.50
CA THR A 150 3.48 0.14 6.43
C THR A 150 3.81 -0.90 7.51
N SER A 151 3.50 -0.62 8.77
CA SER A 151 3.94 -1.41 9.93
C SER A 151 3.26 -2.78 10.07
N LEU A 152 3.94 -3.72 10.73
CA LEU A 152 3.38 -5.00 11.17
C LEU A 152 2.71 -4.93 12.56
N GLU A 153 2.97 -3.89 13.34
CA GLU A 153 2.47 -3.80 14.71
C GLU A 153 0.94 -3.62 14.74
N GLU A 154 0.28 -4.34 15.64
CA GLU A 154 -1.15 -4.20 15.90
C GLU A 154 -1.41 -3.03 16.87
N SER A 155 -1.97 -1.94 16.35
CA SER A 155 -2.65 -0.92 17.17
C SER A 155 -3.99 -1.50 17.61
N GLY A 156 -4.06 -2.06 18.83
CA GLY A 156 -5.18 -2.90 19.30
C GLY A 156 -6.60 -2.31 19.12
N ASP A 157 -7.60 -3.20 19.02
CA ASP A 157 -9.01 -2.99 18.57
C ASP A 157 -9.88 -2.12 19.51
N GLN A 158 -9.35 -0.99 19.98
CA GLN A 158 -10.12 0.05 20.65
C GLN A 158 -10.89 0.87 19.62
N LYS A 159 -12.18 0.58 19.50
CA LYS A 159 -13.15 1.37 18.73
C LYS A 159 -13.45 2.65 19.51
N ILE A 160 -12.90 3.76 19.03
CA ILE A 160 -13.21 5.10 19.54
C ILE A 160 -14.59 5.50 19.00
N ASP A 161 -15.48 6.02 19.85
CA ASP A 161 -16.76 6.55 19.37
C ASP A 161 -16.53 7.87 18.62
N LEU A 162 -17.01 7.93 17.38
CA LEU A 162 -16.85 9.06 16.47
C LEU A 162 -18.13 9.88 16.33
N SER A 163 -19.15 9.60 17.15
CA SER A 163 -20.42 10.36 17.21
C SER A 163 -20.20 11.88 17.25
N ILE A 164 -19.20 12.34 18.00
CA ILE A 164 -18.84 13.77 18.19
C ILE A 164 -18.31 14.47 16.94
N LEU A 165 -18.00 13.72 15.86
CA LEU A 165 -17.38 14.24 14.63
C LEU A 165 -18.33 14.23 13.42
N GLN A 166 -19.54 13.68 13.57
CA GLN A 166 -20.46 13.46 12.45
C GLN A 166 -21.22 14.74 12.09
N LEU A 167 -20.64 15.52 11.18
CA LEU A 167 -21.36 16.62 10.51
C LEU A 167 -22.60 16.08 9.74
N PRO A 168 -23.74 16.80 9.73
CA PRO A 168 -24.89 16.39 8.94
C PRO A 168 -24.57 16.34 7.44
N LYS A 169 -25.12 15.36 6.70
CA LYS A 169 -24.92 15.16 5.24
C LYS A 169 -25.44 16.29 4.32
N LYS A 170 -25.80 17.44 4.88
CA LYS A 170 -26.24 18.66 4.17
C LYS A 170 -25.51 19.91 4.67
N ALA A 171 -24.50 19.75 5.53
CA ALA A 171 -23.60 20.83 5.88
C ALA A 171 -22.69 21.17 4.68
N VAL A 172 -22.12 22.37 4.69
CA VAL A 172 -20.93 22.65 3.88
C VAL A 172 -19.75 21.96 4.59
N HIS A 173 -18.87 21.32 3.83
CA HIS A 173 -17.74 20.60 4.39
C HIS A 173 -16.45 21.41 4.27
N GLU A 174 -15.65 21.47 5.34
CA GLU A 174 -14.28 21.94 5.23
C GLU A 174 -13.37 20.86 4.61
N ILE A 175 -12.36 21.30 3.87
CA ILE A 175 -11.23 20.45 3.47
C ILE A 175 -10.36 20.19 4.70
N ASP A 176 -10.06 18.92 4.99
CA ASP A 176 -9.23 18.57 6.14
C ASP A 176 -7.74 18.84 5.88
N PRO A 177 -6.99 19.38 6.87
CA PRO A 177 -5.55 19.65 6.77
C PRO A 177 -4.67 18.51 6.24
N LEU A 178 -5.03 17.24 6.49
CA LEU A 178 -4.19 16.09 6.12
C LEU A 178 -4.96 15.04 5.30
N MET A 179 -6.26 14.90 5.51
CA MET A 179 -7.11 13.99 4.72
C MET A 179 -7.75 14.68 3.49
N GLY A 180 -7.65 16.00 3.36
CA GLY A 180 -8.26 16.74 2.25
C GLY A 180 -9.78 16.50 2.15
N CYS A 181 -10.24 16.10 0.97
CA CYS A 181 -11.65 15.71 0.74
C CYS A 181 -11.96 14.25 1.13
N ALA A 182 -10.97 13.48 1.63
CA ALA A 182 -11.06 12.04 1.88
C ALA A 182 -11.40 11.66 3.34
N THR A 183 -11.83 12.59 4.19
CA THR A 183 -12.08 12.36 5.64
C THR A 183 -12.93 11.12 5.94
N THR A 184 -13.99 10.88 5.17
CA THR A 184 -14.88 9.73 5.33
C THR A 184 -14.38 8.44 4.66
N LEU A 185 -13.31 8.54 3.85
CA LEU A 185 -12.62 7.38 3.26
C LEU A 185 -11.61 6.78 4.24
N PHE A 186 -10.90 7.59 5.04
CA PHE A 186 -9.85 7.11 5.95
C PHE A 186 -10.31 5.99 6.92
N PRO A 187 -11.52 6.01 7.51
CA PRO A 187 -12.06 4.88 8.29
C PRO A 187 -12.32 3.59 7.48
N LEU A 188 -12.37 3.65 6.15
CA LEU A 188 -12.37 2.47 5.27
C LEU A 188 -10.95 2.02 4.96
N ILE A 189 -10.02 2.94 4.70
CA ILE A 189 -8.58 2.66 4.53
C ILE A 189 -8.02 1.96 5.77
N ASP A 190 -8.40 2.43 6.96
CA ASP A 190 -8.07 1.83 8.26
C ASP A 190 -8.41 0.34 8.31
N ARG A 191 -9.67 0.00 8.00
CA ARG A 191 -10.16 -1.38 8.02
C ARG A 191 -9.52 -2.24 6.93
N VAL A 192 -9.19 -1.66 5.77
CA VAL A 192 -8.39 -2.33 4.74
C VAL A 192 -6.97 -2.61 5.28
N ALA A 193 -6.31 -1.64 5.89
CA ALA A 193 -4.98 -1.84 6.48
C ALA A 193 -4.98 -2.92 7.58
N GLN A 194 -5.98 -2.93 8.47
CA GLN A 194 -6.17 -3.97 9.49
C GLN A 194 -6.45 -5.37 8.90
N LEU A 195 -7.11 -5.46 7.75
CA LEU A 195 -7.26 -6.71 7.01
C LEU A 195 -5.93 -7.14 6.39
N ILE A 196 -5.18 -6.22 5.79
CA ILE A 196 -3.88 -6.51 5.16
C ILE A 196 -2.82 -6.89 6.21
N GLN A 197 -2.83 -6.28 7.40
CA GLN A 197 -1.99 -6.72 8.52
C GLN A 197 -2.29 -8.16 8.95
N ARG A 198 -3.56 -8.61 8.90
CA ARG A 198 -3.92 -10.02 9.12
C ARG A 198 -3.47 -10.93 7.98
N VAL A 199 -3.65 -10.50 6.71
CA VAL A 199 -3.13 -11.21 5.51
C VAL A 199 -1.62 -11.48 5.64
N ARG A 200 -0.83 -10.45 5.99
CA ARG A 200 0.63 -10.55 6.17
C ARG A 200 1.05 -11.54 7.26
N LYS A 201 0.17 -11.88 8.20
CA LYS A 201 0.41 -12.79 9.33
C LYS A 201 -0.09 -14.22 9.09
N THR A 202 -0.78 -14.49 7.98
CA THR A 202 -1.23 -15.85 7.60
C THR A 202 -0.58 -16.33 6.32
N ASN A 203 -0.38 -17.64 6.18
CA ASN A 203 0.18 -18.26 4.96
C ASN A 203 -0.82 -18.28 3.78
N SER A 204 -2.12 -18.12 4.06
CA SER A 204 -3.19 -18.13 3.06
C SER A 204 -4.39 -17.29 3.54
N ASN A 205 -5.28 -16.93 2.61
CA ASN A 205 -6.51 -16.20 2.91
C ASN A 205 -7.67 -17.18 3.19
N SER A 206 -8.36 -17.01 4.32
CA SER A 206 -9.56 -17.79 4.65
C SER A 206 -10.79 -17.26 3.91
N ILE A 207 -11.81 -18.11 3.72
CA ILE A 207 -13.10 -17.69 3.11
C ILE A 207 -13.72 -16.51 3.88
N SER A 208 -13.57 -16.47 5.21
CA SER A 208 -14.01 -15.33 6.03
C SER A 208 -13.25 -14.04 5.74
N LEU A 209 -11.92 -14.11 5.55
CA LEU A 209 -11.09 -12.96 5.20
C LEU A 209 -11.42 -12.46 3.78
N VAL A 210 -11.55 -13.37 2.82
CA VAL A 210 -11.95 -13.03 1.44
C VAL A 210 -13.35 -12.38 1.43
N SER A 211 -14.30 -12.91 2.19
CA SER A 211 -15.65 -12.32 2.30
C SER A 211 -15.63 -10.92 2.91
N GLU A 212 -14.82 -10.68 3.94
CA GLU A 212 -14.61 -9.34 4.53
C GLU A 212 -13.97 -8.38 3.51
N ALA A 213 -12.98 -8.86 2.74
CA ALA A 213 -12.31 -8.09 1.71
C ALA A 213 -13.25 -7.72 0.55
N ILE A 214 -14.18 -8.60 0.14
CA ILE A 214 -15.21 -8.27 -0.87
C ILE A 214 -16.09 -7.11 -0.38
N GLU A 215 -16.53 -7.16 0.88
CA GLU A 215 -17.39 -6.13 1.47
C GLU A 215 -16.64 -4.80 1.69
N LEU A 216 -15.35 -4.84 2.03
CA LEU A 216 -14.50 -3.64 2.09
C LEU A 216 -14.25 -3.05 0.69
N LYS A 217 -13.90 -3.88 -0.30
CA LYS A 217 -13.74 -3.48 -1.71
C LYS A 217 -15.00 -2.76 -2.18
N ARG A 218 -16.18 -3.36 -2.01
CA ARG A 218 -17.48 -2.77 -2.38
C ARG A 218 -17.73 -1.42 -1.71
N ARG A 219 -17.38 -1.24 -0.43
CA ARG A 219 -17.54 0.04 0.28
C ARG A 219 -16.59 1.13 -0.23
N VAL A 220 -15.34 0.78 -0.54
CA VAL A 220 -14.36 1.71 -1.10
C VAL A 220 -14.69 2.06 -2.56
N GLU A 221 -15.21 1.12 -3.34
CA GLU A 221 -15.69 1.34 -4.71
C GLU A 221 -16.94 2.21 -4.77
N GLN A 222 -17.79 2.18 -3.73
CA GLN A 222 -19.00 3.01 -3.60
C GLN A 222 -18.76 4.30 -2.79
N TRP A 223 -17.51 4.59 -2.37
CA TRP A 223 -17.19 5.84 -1.69
C TRP A 223 -16.97 6.96 -2.70
N GLU A 224 -17.67 8.08 -2.50
CA GLU A 224 -17.46 9.34 -3.19
C GLU A 224 -17.25 10.47 -2.16
N PRO A 225 -16.52 11.54 -2.51
CA PRO A 225 -16.41 12.74 -1.67
C PRO A 225 -17.76 13.46 -1.52
N HIS A 226 -17.85 14.38 -0.57
CA HIS A 226 -19.04 15.24 -0.42
C HIS A 226 -19.16 16.22 -1.61
N ASP A 227 -20.39 16.53 -2.02
CA ASP A 227 -20.66 17.37 -3.20
C ASP A 227 -20.16 18.81 -3.08
N TRP A 228 -20.06 19.35 -1.85
CA TRP A 228 -19.79 20.76 -1.57
C TRP A 228 -18.74 20.93 -0.49
N PHE A 229 -17.63 21.59 -0.84
CA PHE A 229 -16.59 22.01 0.08
C PHE A 229 -16.39 23.53 0.05
N GLU A 230 -16.00 24.11 1.20
CA GLU A 230 -15.57 25.50 1.29
C GLU A 230 -14.21 25.71 0.60
N PRO A 231 -14.08 26.66 -0.35
CA PRO A 231 -12.81 27.00 -1.00
C PRO A 231 -11.80 27.61 0.00
N PRO A 232 -10.55 27.11 0.08
CA PRO A 232 -9.56 27.67 1.00
C PRO A 232 -9.05 29.09 0.66
N GLU A 233 -8.49 29.78 1.64
CA GLU A 233 -7.81 31.08 1.50
C GLU A 233 -6.54 31.00 0.63
N ASP A 234 -5.74 29.94 0.78
CA ASP A 234 -4.50 29.76 0.00
C ASP A 234 -4.85 29.27 -1.43
N PRO A 235 -4.60 30.07 -2.48
CA PRO A 235 -5.00 29.76 -3.86
C PRO A 235 -4.27 28.55 -4.45
N THR A 236 -3.22 28.02 -3.81
CA THR A 236 -2.57 26.76 -4.20
C THR A 236 -3.25 25.51 -3.60
N SER A 237 -4.38 25.69 -2.92
CA SER A 237 -5.10 24.65 -2.15
C SER A 237 -6.46 24.29 -2.75
N GLU A 238 -6.64 24.50 -4.06
CA GLU A 238 -7.94 24.37 -4.76
C GLU A 238 -8.69 23.07 -4.42
N VAL A 239 -10.01 23.20 -4.24
CA VAL A 239 -10.93 22.09 -3.91
C VAL A 239 -10.75 20.91 -4.85
N GLN A 240 -10.63 21.17 -6.17
CA GLN A 240 -10.48 20.11 -7.16
C GLN A 240 -9.21 19.29 -6.94
N HIS A 241 -8.09 19.89 -6.53
CA HIS A 241 -6.87 19.14 -6.21
C HIS A 241 -7.12 18.16 -5.06
N SER A 242 -7.80 18.61 -4.00
CA SER A 242 -8.14 17.77 -2.85
C SER A 242 -9.10 16.63 -3.20
N ILE A 243 -10.02 16.85 -4.15
CA ILE A 243 -10.90 15.81 -4.72
C ILE A 243 -10.08 14.77 -5.52
N GLN A 244 -9.19 15.21 -6.42
CA GLN A 244 -8.36 14.29 -7.22
C GLN A 244 -7.45 13.42 -6.33
N ILE A 245 -6.88 13.99 -5.26
CA ILE A 245 -6.11 13.22 -4.28
C ILE A 245 -6.99 12.25 -3.48
N ALA A 246 -8.23 12.62 -3.14
CA ALA A 246 -9.16 11.69 -2.49
C ALA A 246 -9.50 10.46 -3.36
N HIS A 247 -9.71 10.65 -4.67
CA HIS A 247 -9.85 9.52 -5.60
C HIS A 247 -8.53 8.73 -5.75
N ALA A 248 -7.36 9.38 -5.72
CA ALA A 248 -6.06 8.69 -5.75
C ALA A 248 -5.87 7.78 -4.51
N TYR A 249 -6.28 8.23 -3.31
CA TYR A 249 -6.35 7.39 -2.12
C TYR A 249 -7.31 6.21 -2.27
N ARG A 250 -8.50 6.41 -2.86
CA ARG A 250 -9.48 5.33 -3.13
C ARG A 250 -8.89 4.25 -4.03
N TRP A 251 -8.30 4.62 -5.17
CA TRP A 251 -7.68 3.65 -6.08
C TRP A 251 -6.42 3.00 -5.52
N ALA A 252 -5.58 3.72 -4.77
CA ALA A 252 -4.43 3.14 -4.08
C ALA A 252 -4.85 2.12 -3.00
N THR A 253 -5.99 2.36 -2.32
CA THR A 253 -6.56 1.42 -1.34
C THR A 253 -7.11 0.16 -2.02
N ILE A 254 -7.76 0.29 -3.18
CA ILE A 254 -8.22 -0.85 -4.00
C ILE A 254 -7.02 -1.66 -4.52
N LEU A 255 -5.96 -1.00 -4.98
CA LEU A 255 -4.70 -1.63 -5.41
C LEU A 255 -4.03 -2.41 -4.27
N TYR A 256 -3.93 -1.82 -3.07
CA TYR A 256 -3.31 -2.50 -1.93
C TYR A 256 -4.14 -3.69 -1.43
N LEU A 257 -5.47 -3.61 -1.50
CA LEU A 257 -6.36 -4.73 -1.22
C LEU A 257 -6.24 -5.85 -2.28
N HIS A 258 -6.02 -5.51 -3.55
CA HIS A 258 -5.70 -6.48 -4.62
C HIS A 258 -4.37 -7.19 -4.39
N GLN A 259 -3.32 -6.43 -4.04
CA GLN A 259 -2.01 -6.99 -3.67
C GLN A 259 -2.09 -7.93 -2.45
N ALA A 260 -3.15 -7.86 -1.63
CA ALA A 260 -3.32 -8.67 -0.43
C ALA A 260 -4.28 -9.86 -0.58
N VAL A 261 -5.36 -9.71 -1.34
CA VAL A 261 -6.39 -10.73 -1.54
C VAL A 261 -6.65 -10.95 -3.04
N PRO A 262 -5.64 -11.46 -3.78
CA PRO A 262 -5.71 -11.66 -5.23
C PRO A 262 -6.68 -12.78 -5.65
N GLU A 263 -7.30 -13.49 -4.71
CA GLU A 263 -8.37 -14.45 -4.97
C GLU A 263 -9.70 -13.79 -5.36
N MET A 264 -9.83 -12.47 -5.20
CA MET A 264 -11.03 -11.71 -5.55
C MET A 264 -11.00 -11.21 -7.01
N PRO A 265 -12.16 -10.98 -7.65
CA PRO A 265 -12.22 -10.35 -8.97
C PRO A 265 -11.76 -8.88 -8.90
N PHE A 266 -10.61 -8.61 -9.52
CA PHE A 266 -10.01 -7.30 -9.67
C PHE A 266 -9.62 -7.03 -11.13
N GLU A 267 -9.43 -5.76 -11.44
CA GLU A 267 -8.69 -5.32 -12.63
C GLU A 267 -7.18 -5.44 -12.38
N PRO A 268 -6.32 -5.54 -13.42
CA PRO A 268 -4.88 -5.70 -13.25
C PRO A 268 -4.25 -4.62 -12.36
N ALA A 269 -3.26 -5.00 -11.56
CA ALA A 269 -2.57 -4.07 -10.64
C ALA A 269 -2.01 -2.83 -11.36
N SER A 270 -1.49 -3.02 -12.58
CA SER A 270 -0.97 -1.94 -13.45
C SER A 270 -2.05 -0.96 -13.91
N GLU A 271 -3.29 -1.41 -14.16
CA GLU A 271 -4.42 -0.54 -14.52
C GLU A 271 -4.90 0.27 -13.31
N LEU A 272 -5.05 -0.39 -12.15
CA LEU A 272 -5.36 0.28 -10.88
C LEU A 272 -4.29 1.34 -10.53
N ALA A 273 -3.01 1.01 -10.71
CA ALA A 273 -1.90 1.94 -10.52
C ALA A 273 -1.93 3.09 -11.53
N LYS A 274 -2.17 2.84 -12.82
CA LYS A 274 -2.23 3.88 -13.85
C LYS A 274 -3.33 4.90 -13.54
N ARG A 275 -4.49 4.48 -13.00
CA ARG A 275 -5.55 5.40 -12.53
C ARG A 275 -5.08 6.31 -11.39
N VAL A 276 -4.37 5.78 -10.39
CA VAL A 276 -3.77 6.61 -9.33
C VAL A 276 -2.80 7.63 -9.92
N LEU A 277 -1.89 7.20 -10.82
CA LEU A 277 -0.90 8.09 -11.44
C LEU A 277 -1.54 9.17 -12.32
N LEU A 278 -2.59 8.84 -13.08
CA LEU A 278 -3.37 9.82 -13.85
C LEU A 278 -4.03 10.87 -12.95
N LEU A 279 -4.65 10.46 -11.84
CA LEU A 279 -5.24 11.38 -10.87
C LEU A 279 -4.18 12.31 -10.25
N LEU A 280 -3.04 11.75 -9.84
CA LEU A 280 -1.90 12.55 -9.36
C LEU A 280 -1.35 13.50 -10.43
N ALA A 281 -1.40 13.13 -11.71
CA ALA A 281 -0.98 13.96 -12.84
C ALA A 281 -1.90 15.15 -13.11
N THR A 282 -3.19 15.07 -12.77
CA THR A 282 -4.09 16.25 -12.84
C THR A 282 -3.73 17.36 -11.85
N VAL A 283 -2.99 17.04 -10.78
CA VAL A 283 -2.61 17.99 -9.73
C VAL A 283 -1.22 18.56 -10.01
N PRO A 284 -1.04 19.90 -10.07
CA PRO A 284 0.25 20.53 -10.34
C PRO A 284 1.19 20.47 -9.12
N PRO A 285 2.52 20.41 -9.31
CA PRO A 285 3.50 20.44 -8.21
C PRO A 285 3.44 21.68 -7.30
N SER A 286 2.82 22.76 -7.77
CA SER A 286 2.55 23.98 -7.00
C SER A 286 1.45 23.80 -5.94
N SER A 287 0.59 22.78 -6.05
CA SER A 287 -0.51 22.55 -5.11
C SER A 287 -0.02 22.20 -3.69
N ARG A 288 -0.71 22.69 -2.66
CA ARG A 288 -0.47 22.26 -1.26
C ARG A 288 -0.68 20.76 -1.07
N THR A 289 -1.64 20.17 -1.79
CA THR A 289 -1.98 18.74 -1.70
C THR A 289 -0.82 17.79 -2.03
N THR A 290 0.27 18.29 -2.62
CA THR A 290 1.53 17.54 -2.78
C THR A 290 2.06 16.93 -1.48
N ILE A 291 1.78 17.51 -0.30
CA ILE A 291 2.24 16.94 0.98
C ILE A 291 1.62 15.55 1.26
N ILE A 292 0.38 15.32 0.83
CA ILE A 292 -0.38 14.09 1.09
C ILE A 292 -0.40 13.13 -0.13
N GLN A 293 0.56 13.27 -1.06
CA GLN A 293 0.68 12.38 -2.22
C GLN A 293 1.55 11.14 -1.96
N MET A 294 2.22 11.04 -0.81
CA MET A 294 3.25 10.03 -0.53
C MET A 294 2.74 8.59 -0.59
N PHE A 295 1.69 8.21 0.15
CA PHE A 295 1.15 6.84 0.09
C PHE A 295 0.61 6.45 -1.30
N PRO A 296 -0.28 7.23 -1.96
CA PRO A 296 -0.76 6.87 -3.30
C PRO A 296 0.36 6.76 -4.34
N LEU A 297 1.36 7.65 -4.29
CA LEU A 297 2.51 7.62 -5.20
C LEU A 297 3.45 6.43 -4.94
N LEU A 298 3.64 6.01 -3.69
CA LEU A 298 4.40 4.79 -3.39
C LEU A 298 3.66 3.54 -3.92
N ALA A 299 2.40 3.39 -3.53
CA ALA A 299 1.60 2.20 -3.86
C ALA A 299 1.46 1.97 -5.37
N ALA A 300 1.24 3.04 -6.15
CA ALA A 300 1.13 2.97 -7.60
C ALA A 300 2.48 3.07 -8.33
N GLY A 301 3.44 3.84 -7.81
CA GLY A 301 4.78 3.98 -8.41
C GLY A 301 5.59 2.69 -8.38
N CYS A 302 5.41 1.86 -7.35
CA CYS A 302 6.00 0.52 -7.31
C CYS A 302 5.44 -0.48 -8.34
N GLU A 303 4.34 -0.14 -9.03
CA GLU A 303 3.72 -0.94 -10.10
C GLU A 303 4.05 -0.44 -11.52
N THR A 304 4.95 0.54 -11.68
CA THR A 304 5.35 1.04 -13.02
C THR A 304 6.50 0.24 -13.63
N ASP A 305 6.21 -0.48 -14.71
CA ASP A 305 7.22 -1.21 -15.50
C ASP A 305 7.77 -0.39 -16.69
N GLN A 306 7.06 0.65 -17.14
CA GLN A 306 7.48 1.48 -18.28
C GLN A 306 8.37 2.66 -17.86
N GLU A 307 9.46 2.88 -18.60
CA GLU A 307 10.47 3.90 -18.26
C GLU A 307 9.91 5.33 -18.23
N GLU A 308 8.96 5.68 -19.11
CA GLU A 308 8.28 6.98 -19.08
C GLU A 308 7.49 7.20 -17.78
N ASP A 309 6.74 6.18 -17.34
CA ASP A 309 6.00 6.22 -16.06
C ASP A 309 6.95 6.25 -14.86
N ARG A 310 8.08 5.52 -14.91
CA ARG A 310 9.13 5.58 -13.89
C ARG A 310 9.73 6.99 -13.78
N GLN A 311 10.08 7.60 -14.90
CA GLN A 311 10.60 8.99 -14.93
C GLN A 311 9.56 10.01 -14.42
N TRP A 312 8.29 9.83 -14.76
CA TRP A 312 7.20 10.65 -14.21
C TRP A 312 7.10 10.51 -12.67
N VAL A 313 7.13 9.27 -12.16
CA VAL A 313 7.10 8.98 -10.71
C VAL A 313 8.28 9.63 -9.99
N LEU A 314 9.50 9.53 -10.51
CA LEU A 314 10.68 10.19 -9.93
C LEU A 314 10.58 11.72 -9.95
N SER A 315 10.04 12.30 -11.04
CA SER A 315 9.80 13.75 -11.14
C SER A 315 8.77 14.24 -10.11
N ARG A 316 7.72 13.45 -9.88
CA ARG A 316 6.71 13.72 -8.84
C ARG A 316 7.31 13.59 -7.43
N TRP A 317 8.10 12.55 -7.15
CA TRP A 317 8.81 12.40 -5.88
C TRP A 317 9.78 13.57 -5.62
N LYS A 318 10.54 14.01 -6.62
CA LYS A 318 11.42 15.19 -6.52
C LYS A 318 10.65 16.46 -6.15
N SER A 319 9.41 16.59 -6.62
CA SER A 319 8.52 17.70 -6.24
C SER A 319 8.11 17.61 -4.76
N ILE A 320 7.78 16.41 -4.27
CA ILE A 320 7.48 16.14 -2.85
C ILE A 320 8.71 16.44 -1.96
N GLN A 321 9.89 15.91 -2.30
CA GLN A 321 11.16 16.19 -1.59
C GLN A 321 11.45 17.70 -1.49
N THR A 322 11.20 18.44 -2.56
CA THR A 322 11.46 19.89 -2.64
C THR A 322 10.50 20.70 -1.77
N ARG A 323 9.23 20.27 -1.65
CA ARG A 323 8.21 20.90 -0.81
C ARG A 323 8.39 20.56 0.68
N LEU A 324 8.51 19.28 1.00
CA LEU A 324 8.56 18.79 2.38
C LEU A 324 9.93 19.02 3.03
N MET A 325 11.01 18.89 2.26
CA MET A 325 12.39 18.97 2.76
C MET A 325 12.74 17.98 3.89
N LEU A 326 12.05 16.83 3.95
CA LEU A 326 12.20 15.80 4.99
C LEU A 326 13.15 14.68 4.57
N GLY A 327 13.55 13.83 5.52
CA GLY A 327 14.31 12.60 5.25
C GLY A 327 13.44 11.42 4.76
N SER A 328 12.17 11.35 5.19
CA SER A 328 11.22 10.28 4.86
C SER A 328 10.96 10.16 3.35
N SER A 329 10.76 11.28 2.66
CA SER A 329 10.55 11.35 1.21
C SER A 329 11.74 10.84 0.39
N ASP A 330 12.95 10.84 0.95
CA ASP A 330 14.14 10.33 0.26
C ASP A 330 14.13 8.80 0.27
N ARG A 331 13.92 8.17 1.43
CA ARG A 331 13.85 6.70 1.57
C ARG A 331 12.68 6.06 0.81
N CYS A 332 11.59 6.80 0.59
CA CYS A 332 10.49 6.35 -0.27
C CYS A 332 10.98 6.08 -1.71
N ILE A 333 11.88 6.93 -2.22
CA ILE A 333 12.46 6.80 -3.57
C ILE A 333 13.45 5.62 -3.60
N ASP A 334 14.24 5.45 -2.54
CA ASP A 334 15.14 4.30 -2.39
C ASP A 334 14.36 2.97 -2.49
N VAL A 335 13.20 2.86 -1.81
CA VAL A 335 12.31 1.68 -1.90
C VAL A 335 11.68 1.50 -3.28
N VAL A 336 11.25 2.59 -3.94
CA VAL A 336 10.73 2.53 -5.31
C VAL A 336 11.78 1.97 -6.28
N HIS A 337 13.03 2.45 -6.19
CA HIS A 337 14.15 1.93 -6.99
C HIS A 337 14.48 0.46 -6.68
N GLU A 338 14.51 0.06 -5.41
CA GLU A 338 14.75 -1.33 -5.01
C GLU A 338 13.65 -2.26 -5.54
N VAL A 339 12.38 -1.86 -5.47
CA VAL A 339 11.25 -2.65 -6.00
C VAL A 339 11.35 -2.81 -7.52
N TRP A 340 11.63 -1.73 -8.27
CA TRP A 340 11.85 -1.81 -9.71
C TRP A 340 13.04 -2.73 -10.03
N MET A 341 14.18 -2.56 -9.36
CA MET A 341 15.38 -3.36 -9.58
C MET A 341 15.15 -4.86 -9.30
N ARG A 342 14.41 -5.21 -8.24
CA ARG A 342 14.00 -6.60 -7.94
C ARG A 342 13.05 -7.16 -9.01
N ARG A 343 12.07 -6.37 -9.47
CA ARG A 343 11.10 -6.79 -10.50
C ARG A 343 11.77 -7.01 -11.85
N ASP A 344 12.66 -6.11 -12.25
CA ASP A 344 13.42 -6.20 -13.51
C ASP A 344 14.32 -7.45 -13.52
N GLN A 345 14.99 -7.75 -12.41
CA GLN A 345 15.77 -8.98 -12.26
C GLN A 345 14.89 -10.24 -12.31
N PHE A 346 13.72 -10.22 -11.68
CA PHE A 346 12.78 -11.34 -11.68
C PHE A 346 12.24 -11.64 -13.10
N GLU A 347 11.80 -10.62 -13.83
CA GLU A 347 11.36 -10.77 -15.22
C GLU A 347 12.50 -11.21 -16.14
N ALA A 348 13.71 -10.66 -15.99
CA ALA A 348 14.87 -11.09 -16.77
C ALA A 348 15.21 -12.58 -16.55
N GLU A 349 15.15 -13.09 -15.31
CA GLU A 349 15.39 -14.51 -15.04
C GLU A 349 14.22 -15.41 -15.49
N LYS A 350 12.97 -14.94 -15.37
CA LYS A 350 11.76 -15.58 -15.92
C LYS A 350 11.85 -15.75 -17.44
N GLN A 351 12.24 -14.71 -18.17
CA GLN A 351 12.53 -14.76 -19.61
C GLN A 351 13.69 -15.73 -19.92
N ARG A 352 14.82 -15.65 -19.20
CA ARG A 352 15.95 -16.58 -19.37
C ARG A 352 15.55 -18.04 -19.12
N ARG A 353 14.59 -18.33 -18.24
CA ARG A 353 14.06 -19.69 -18.02
C ARG A 353 13.20 -20.15 -19.20
N GLN A 354 12.32 -19.29 -19.72
CA GLN A 354 11.50 -19.57 -20.89
C GLN A 354 12.36 -19.88 -22.13
N PHE A 355 13.39 -19.07 -22.41
CA PHE A 355 14.35 -19.34 -23.51
C PHE A 355 15.11 -20.66 -23.33
N ARG A 356 15.59 -20.97 -22.11
CA ARG A 356 16.25 -22.25 -21.79
C ARG A 356 15.32 -23.45 -21.97
N TRP A 357 14.02 -23.29 -21.71
CA TRP A 357 13.02 -24.35 -21.93
C TRP A 357 12.70 -24.56 -23.42
N ALA A 358 12.50 -23.48 -24.18
CA ALA A 358 12.29 -23.53 -25.62
C ALA A 358 13.46 -24.20 -26.35
N GLY A 359 14.71 -23.83 -26.02
CA GLY A 359 15.91 -24.46 -26.59
C GLY A 359 16.00 -25.96 -26.34
N ARG A 360 15.62 -26.43 -25.14
CA ARG A 360 15.56 -27.88 -24.83
C ARG A 360 14.48 -28.62 -25.62
N SER A 361 13.36 -27.97 -25.94
CA SER A 361 12.28 -28.62 -26.70
C SER A 361 12.64 -28.90 -28.16
N ASN A 362 13.55 -28.12 -28.77
CA ASN A 362 14.03 -28.37 -30.13
C ASN A 362 15.12 -29.46 -30.18
N SER A 363 15.91 -29.61 -29.12
CA SER A 363 17.04 -30.55 -29.03
C SER A 363 16.66 -32.04 -28.97
N LEU A 364 15.38 -32.40 -29.10
CA LEU A 364 14.87 -33.77 -29.03
C LEU A 364 14.45 -34.36 -30.39
N ASN A 365 14.49 -33.58 -31.48
CA ASN A 365 14.15 -34.04 -32.83
C ASN A 365 15.34 -34.58 -33.64
N ASP A 366 16.59 -34.23 -33.27
CA ASP A 366 17.78 -34.72 -33.96
C ASP A 366 18.11 -36.16 -33.52
N ARG A 367 17.42 -37.12 -34.14
CA ARG A 367 17.91 -38.50 -34.28
C ARG A 367 18.41 -38.68 -35.70
N GLU A 368 19.68 -39.04 -35.83
CA GLU A 368 20.38 -39.18 -37.10
C GLU A 368 19.68 -40.20 -38.04
N PRO A 369 19.64 -39.93 -39.35
CA PRO A 369 19.22 -40.92 -40.33
C PRO A 369 20.31 -41.98 -40.48
N VAL A 370 20.02 -43.21 -40.05
CA VAL A 370 20.91 -44.36 -40.29
C VAL A 370 21.08 -44.57 -41.79
N GLU A 371 22.34 -44.51 -42.26
CA GLU A 371 22.68 -44.74 -43.67
C GLU A 371 22.23 -46.13 -44.13
N ARG A 372 21.76 -46.20 -45.38
CA ARG A 372 21.14 -47.41 -45.94
C ARG A 372 21.78 -47.77 -47.27
N ASP A 373 23.01 -48.26 -47.20
CA ASP A 373 23.72 -48.82 -48.35
C ASP A 373 22.89 -49.91 -49.04
N GLY A 374 22.91 -49.90 -50.36
CA GLY A 374 22.17 -50.83 -51.21
C GLY A 374 23.10 -51.67 -52.07
N LEU A 375 22.78 -52.96 -52.23
CA LEU A 375 23.38 -53.84 -53.23
C LEU A 375 22.26 -54.57 -54.03
N PRO A 376 22.49 -54.91 -55.31
CA PRO A 376 21.40 -55.23 -56.25
C PRO A 376 21.18 -56.73 -56.55
N TYR A 377 19.99 -57.00 -57.08
CA TYR A 377 19.45 -58.21 -57.76
C TYR A 377 20.40 -59.40 -58.10
N GLY A 378 19.93 -60.63 -57.79
CA GLY A 378 20.53 -61.88 -58.29
C GLY A 378 19.70 -63.17 -58.07
N ASN A 379 18.81 -63.49 -59.03
CA ASN A 379 18.33 -64.81 -59.48
C ASN A 379 17.99 -66.02 -58.53
N VAL A 380 16.73 -66.50 -58.66
CA VAL A 380 16.29 -67.91 -58.86
C VAL A 380 16.58 -69.00 -57.77
N ALA A 381 15.57 -69.30 -56.95
CA ALA A 381 14.84 -70.58 -56.69
C ALA A 381 15.54 -71.99 -56.79
N PRO A 382 14.91 -73.10 -56.29
CA PRO A 382 14.13 -73.31 -55.04
C PRO A 382 14.49 -74.65 -54.29
N GLY A 383 13.90 -74.96 -53.11
CA GLY A 383 13.96 -76.33 -52.56
C GLY A 383 13.33 -76.62 -51.17
N ASN A 384 12.61 -77.75 -51.08
CA ASN A 384 12.27 -78.68 -49.95
C ASN A 384 11.97 -78.13 -48.53
N ILE A 385 10.82 -78.40 -47.86
CA ILE A 385 10.13 -79.67 -47.46
C ILE A 385 10.67 -80.31 -46.15
N SER A 386 9.88 -80.20 -45.06
CA SER A 386 9.60 -81.17 -43.96
C SER A 386 9.16 -80.40 -42.69
N ASN A 387 8.04 -80.61 -41.98
CA ASN A 387 7.28 -81.77 -41.47
C ASN A 387 7.65 -82.26 -40.04
N ALA A 388 6.90 -81.78 -39.04
CA ALA A 388 6.44 -82.48 -37.83
C ALA A 388 5.15 -81.75 -37.35
N PHE A 389 3.97 -82.36 -37.13
CA PHE A 389 3.58 -83.42 -36.20
C PHE A 389 3.85 -83.04 -34.72
N MET A 390 2.91 -83.12 -33.76
CA MET A 390 1.79 -84.07 -33.58
C MET A 390 0.69 -83.55 -32.60
N PHE A 391 -0.54 -84.08 -32.72
CA PHE A 391 -1.60 -84.22 -31.66
C PHE A 391 -2.19 -82.98 -30.92
N ALA A 392 -3.46 -82.95 -30.47
CA ALA A 392 -4.62 -83.86 -30.63
C ALA A 392 -6.00 -83.15 -30.47
N LYS A 393 -7.07 -83.91 -30.79
CA LYS A 393 -8.51 -83.59 -30.91
C LYS A 393 -9.26 -83.21 -29.60
N GLU A 394 -10.31 -82.38 -29.77
CA GLU A 394 -11.76 -82.53 -29.39
C GLU A 394 -12.17 -83.01 -27.98
N SER A 395 -13.34 -82.69 -27.38
CA SER A 395 -14.45 -81.70 -27.52
C SER A 395 -15.36 -81.87 -26.26
N TYR A 396 -16.52 -81.25 -25.97
CA TYR A 396 -17.56 -80.42 -26.65
C TYR A 396 -18.18 -79.43 -25.62
N GLY A 397 -19.03 -78.48 -26.06
CA GLY A 397 -19.97 -77.77 -25.15
C GLY A 397 -20.50 -76.40 -25.62
N ARG A 398 -21.83 -76.27 -25.78
CA ARG A 398 -22.65 -75.05 -25.96
C ARG A 398 -24.02 -75.32 -25.32
N PRO A 399 -24.90 -74.34 -24.96
CA PRO A 399 -25.15 -73.01 -25.54
C PRO A 399 -25.22 -71.87 -24.48
N ALA A 400 -25.75 -70.65 -24.72
CA ALA A 400 -25.58 -69.65 -25.79
C ALA A 400 -26.17 -68.28 -25.34
N ALA A 401 -25.48 -67.18 -25.67
CA ALA A 401 -25.89 -65.76 -25.75
C ALA A 401 -24.59 -65.02 -26.16
N GLU A 402 -24.49 -64.27 -27.26
CA GLU A 402 -25.15 -62.99 -27.59
C GLU A 402 -24.81 -61.91 -26.54
N ASP A 403 -24.03 -60.85 -26.85
CA ASP A 403 -23.77 -60.24 -28.16
C ASP A 403 -22.30 -59.86 -28.47
N ARG A 404 -22.02 -59.49 -29.72
CA ARG A 404 -20.78 -58.83 -30.21
C ARG A 404 -21.01 -57.28 -30.22
N VAL A 405 -20.06 -56.37 -30.38
CA VAL A 405 -19.06 -56.19 -31.47
C VAL A 405 -17.93 -55.22 -31.06
N ILE A 406 -16.69 -55.68 -31.22
CA ILE A 406 -15.45 -55.00 -31.68
C ILE A 406 -15.11 -53.58 -31.17
N SER A 407 -13.94 -53.48 -30.54
CA SER A 407 -13.16 -52.25 -30.29
C SER A 407 -12.56 -51.66 -31.58
N SER A 408 -12.66 -50.34 -31.77
CA SER A 408 -11.92 -49.58 -32.79
C SER A 408 -10.81 -48.72 -32.17
N ARG A 409 -9.56 -48.91 -32.63
CA ARG A 409 -8.42 -48.07 -32.24
C ARG A 409 -8.52 -46.70 -32.91
N GLY A 410 -8.84 -45.65 -32.15
CA GLY A 410 -8.72 -44.26 -32.56
C GLY A 410 -7.47 -43.60 -31.96
N THR A 411 -6.50 -43.21 -32.79
CA THR A 411 -5.31 -42.45 -32.35
C THR A 411 -5.65 -40.97 -32.15
N GLY A 412 -6.17 -40.63 -30.96
CA GLY A 412 -6.45 -39.25 -30.57
C GLY A 412 -5.27 -38.62 -29.82
N ASN A 413 -4.64 -37.60 -30.40
CA ASN A 413 -3.68 -36.75 -29.67
C ASN A 413 -4.39 -36.08 -28.48
N PRO A 414 -3.82 -36.12 -27.26
CA PRO A 414 -4.35 -35.35 -26.15
C PRO A 414 -4.08 -33.86 -26.42
N ARG A 415 -5.06 -33.17 -27.03
CA ARG A 415 -5.10 -31.72 -27.08
C ARG A 415 -5.11 -31.21 -25.63
N ARG A 416 -3.95 -30.73 -25.15
CA ARG A 416 -3.87 -29.91 -23.94
C ARG A 416 -4.79 -28.71 -24.12
N SER A 417 -6.00 -28.79 -23.59
CA SER A 417 -6.84 -27.62 -23.41
C SER A 417 -6.11 -26.72 -22.43
N SER A 418 -5.64 -25.56 -22.90
CA SER A 418 -4.95 -24.56 -22.09
C SER A 418 -5.97 -23.77 -21.26
N ALA A 419 -6.73 -24.48 -20.43
CA ALA A 419 -7.44 -23.92 -19.29
C ALA A 419 -6.39 -23.59 -18.21
N VAL A 420 -5.56 -22.58 -18.50
CA VAL A 420 -4.70 -21.93 -17.50
C VAL A 420 -5.62 -21.47 -16.39
N SER A 421 -5.36 -21.94 -15.17
CA SER A 421 -6.22 -21.58 -14.04
C SER A 421 -6.07 -20.08 -13.78
N PRO A 422 -7.15 -19.31 -13.53
CA PRO A 422 -7.03 -17.89 -13.22
C PRO A 422 -6.09 -17.58 -12.04
N LEU A 423 -5.87 -18.57 -11.17
CA LEU A 423 -4.97 -18.52 -10.01
C LEU A 423 -3.47 -18.72 -10.36
N GLU A 424 -3.12 -19.24 -11.54
CA GLU A 424 -1.72 -19.48 -11.95
C GLU A 424 -0.98 -18.18 -12.35
N ASN A 425 -1.72 -17.11 -12.70
CA ASN A 425 -1.16 -15.80 -13.05
C ASN A 425 -1.11 -14.82 -11.86
N ILE A 426 -1.47 -15.26 -10.65
CA ILE A 426 -1.19 -14.50 -9.43
C ILE A 426 0.30 -14.61 -9.16
N GLU A 427 1.06 -13.59 -9.53
CA GLU A 427 2.47 -13.48 -9.18
C GLU A 427 2.60 -13.22 -7.67
N PHE A 428 2.57 -14.31 -6.88
CA PHE A 428 2.67 -14.30 -5.42
C PHE A 428 3.80 -13.40 -4.92
N GLU A 429 4.91 -13.39 -5.65
CA GLU A 429 6.12 -12.57 -5.41
C GLU A 429 5.85 -11.05 -5.42
N LYS A 430 4.78 -10.56 -6.07
CA LYS A 430 4.32 -9.16 -6.07
C LYS A 430 3.18 -8.89 -5.07
N THR A 431 2.66 -9.89 -4.36
CA THR A 431 1.64 -9.70 -3.30
C THR A 431 2.25 -9.12 -2.02
N VAL A 432 1.44 -8.70 -1.05
CA VAL A 432 1.91 -8.24 0.28
C VAL A 432 2.68 -9.30 1.09
N ARG A 433 2.73 -10.55 0.61
CA ARG A 433 3.53 -11.66 1.15
C ARG A 433 4.80 -11.95 0.35
N GLY A 434 5.00 -11.28 -0.79
CA GLY A 434 6.05 -11.53 -1.76
C GLY A 434 7.17 -10.49 -1.77
N LYS A 435 8.40 -10.92 -2.03
CA LYS A 435 9.63 -10.10 -1.89
C LYS A 435 9.81 -8.96 -2.91
N LEU A 436 8.92 -8.87 -3.92
CA LEU A 436 8.88 -7.82 -4.95
C LEU A 436 7.84 -6.74 -4.64
N HIS A 437 7.23 -6.80 -3.44
CA HIS A 437 6.31 -5.79 -2.94
C HIS A 437 7.04 -4.80 -2.01
N TRP A 438 6.68 -3.52 -2.08
CA TRP A 438 7.34 -2.43 -1.36
C TRP A 438 7.35 -2.63 0.16
N VAL A 439 6.26 -3.17 0.71
CA VAL A 439 6.14 -3.53 2.13
C VAL A 439 7.23 -4.51 2.59
N SER A 440 7.59 -5.50 1.76
CA SER A 440 8.62 -6.48 2.09
C SER A 440 10.01 -5.86 2.06
N VAL A 441 10.27 -4.94 1.12
CA VAL A 441 11.50 -4.14 1.11
C VAL A 441 11.61 -3.28 2.39
N MET A 442 10.55 -2.56 2.76
CA MET A 442 10.53 -1.75 4.00
C MET A 442 10.80 -2.62 5.24
N GLN A 443 10.26 -3.84 5.28
CA GLN A 443 10.46 -4.78 6.37
C GLN A 443 11.88 -5.36 6.41
N GLU A 444 12.47 -5.73 5.27
CA GLU A 444 13.86 -6.20 5.16
C GLU A 444 14.88 -5.12 5.57
N TRP A 445 14.56 -3.85 5.33
CA TRP A 445 15.40 -2.70 5.68
C TRP A 445 15.18 -2.20 7.11
N ASP A 446 14.34 -2.87 7.91
CA ASP A 446 13.99 -2.44 9.28
C ASP A 446 13.48 -0.98 9.28
N TRP A 447 12.64 -0.65 8.29
CA TRP A 447 12.24 0.71 7.95
C TRP A 447 10.72 0.94 8.11
N GLU A 448 10.26 0.93 9.36
CA GLU A 448 8.89 1.35 9.72
C GLU A 448 8.77 2.88 9.80
N VAL A 449 8.65 3.55 8.66
CA VAL A 449 8.40 5.01 8.60
C VAL A 449 7.03 5.34 8.02
N PHE A 450 6.59 6.51 8.45
CA PHE A 450 5.36 7.18 8.11
C PHE A 450 5.35 7.74 6.68
N LEU A 451 4.28 7.50 5.91
CA LEU A 451 4.13 7.91 4.51
C LEU A 451 3.24 9.16 4.34
N GLY A 452 3.49 10.20 5.15
CA GLY A 452 2.76 11.47 5.16
C GLY A 452 3.41 12.52 6.07
#